data_AF-A0A4Y1QLV7-F1
#
_entry.id   AF-A0A4Y1QLV7-F1
#
_cell.length_a   1.000
_cell.length_b   1.000
_cell.length_c   1.000
_cell.angle_alpha   90.00
_cell.angle_beta   90.00
_cell.angle_gamma   90.00
#
_symmetry.space_group_name_H-M   'P 1'
#
loop_
_entity.id
_entity.type
_entity.pdbx_description
1 polymer ?
#
loop_
_entity_poly.entity_id
_entity_poly.type
_entity_poly.pdbx_seq_one_letter_code
_entity_poly.pdbx_strand_id
1 'polypeptide(L)'
;MTLLWLLTAACIKMGRPQTAKRAIEQVEQRLSKEGWPEYYEGKAERYIEKQVKKYQTWSISGYLIAKLMIKNPANLSLITLEEDKKIAKPRFTHSASF
;
A
#
# COMPACT_ATOMS: atom_id res chain seq x y z
N MET A 1 -6.63 4.55 -4.70
CA MET A 1 -5.48 3.72 -5.15
C MET A 1 -4.12 4.22 -4.65
N THR A 2 -3.98 5.52 -4.36
CA THR A 2 -2.81 6.11 -3.70
C THR A 2 -2.44 5.48 -2.35
N LEU A 3 -3.35 4.80 -1.65
CA LEU A 3 -3.04 4.17 -0.37
C LEU A 3 -2.26 2.85 -0.50
N LEU A 4 -2.25 2.19 -1.67
CA LEU A 4 -1.62 0.88 -1.83
C LEU A 4 -0.10 0.93 -1.64
N TRP A 5 0.56 1.98 -2.17
CA TRP A 5 2.01 2.12 -2.03
C TRP A 5 2.41 2.52 -0.61
N LEU A 6 1.60 3.31 0.09
CA LEU A 6 1.79 3.62 1.52
C LEU A 6 1.65 2.37 2.39
N LEU A 7 0.61 1.56 2.16
CA LEU A 7 0.45 0.27 2.82
C LEU A 7 1.66 -0.63 2.57
N THR A 8 2.13 -0.69 1.32
CA THR A 8 3.29 -1.50 0.94
C THR A 8 4.55 -1.05 1.66
N ALA A 9 4.81 0.26 1.70
CA ALA A 9 5.94 0.84 2.42
C ALA A 9 5.88 0.51 3.93
N ALA A 10 4.72 0.68 4.56
CA ALA A 10 4.51 0.35 5.97
C ALA A 10 4.70 -1.15 6.25
N CYS A 11 4.14 -2.02 5.41
CA CYS A 11 4.30 -3.47 5.54
C CYS A 11 5.76 -3.91 5.43
N ILE A 12 6.53 -3.35 4.49
CA ILE A 12 7.96 -3.66 4.34
C ILE A 12 8.73 -3.17 5.56
N LYS A 13 8.49 -1.91 6.00
CA LYS A 13 9.12 -1.31 7.18
C LYS A 13 8.86 -2.12 8.46
N MET A 14 7.67 -2.68 8.60
CA MET A 14 7.27 -3.50 9.75
C MET A 14 7.68 -4.98 9.62
N GLY A 15 8.44 -5.36 8.59
CA GLY A 15 8.87 -6.75 8.37
C GLY A 15 7.73 -7.70 7.98
N ARG A 16 6.62 -7.19 7.44
CA ARG A 16 5.42 -7.95 7.01
C ARG A 16 5.16 -7.83 5.50
N PRO A 17 6.13 -8.16 4.62
CA PRO A 17 5.96 -7.98 3.17
C PRO A 17 4.85 -8.88 2.56
N GLN A 18 4.51 -9.99 3.21
CA GLN A 18 3.47 -10.91 2.73
C GLN A 18 2.08 -10.26 2.70
N THR A 19 1.78 -9.40 3.67
CA THR A 19 0.51 -8.65 3.71
C THR A 19 0.41 -7.70 2.52
N ALA A 20 1.50 -7.01 2.17
CA ALA A 20 1.53 -6.15 1.01
C ALA A 20 1.41 -6.93 -0.32
N LYS A 21 2.08 -8.09 -0.45
CA LYS A 21 1.92 -8.96 -1.63
C LYS A 21 0.47 -9.35 -1.85
N ARG A 22 -0.21 -9.83 -0.82
CA ARG A 22 -1.63 -10.23 -0.89
C ARG A 22 -2.53 -9.05 -1.28
N ALA A 23 -2.28 -7.86 -0.73
CA ALA A 23 -3.04 -6.66 -1.09
C ALA A 23 -2.85 -6.27 -2.57
N ILE A 24 -1.61 -6.34 -3.06
CA ILE A 24 -1.29 -6.06 -4.48
C ILE A 24 -1.98 -7.09 -5.39
N GLU A 25 -1.95 -8.37 -5.07
CA GLU A 25 -2.60 -9.43 -5.86
C GLU A 25 -4.11 -9.21 -5.98
N GLN A 26 -4.78 -8.86 -4.87
CA GLN A 26 -6.23 -8.58 -4.87
C GLN A 26 -6.57 -7.36 -5.74
N VAL A 27 -5.74 -6.32 -5.67
CA VAL A 27 -5.94 -5.08 -6.43
C VAL A 27 -5.65 -5.30 -7.93
N GLU A 28 -4.62 -6.07 -8.27
CA GLU A 28 -4.22 -6.39 -9.65
C GLU A 28 -5.32 -7.12 -10.42
N GLN A 29 -6.06 -8.03 -9.75
CA GLN A 29 -7.19 -8.75 -10.34
C GLN A 29 -8.34 -7.83 -10.78
N ARG A 30 -8.46 -6.64 -10.19
CA ARG A 30 -9.57 -5.70 -10.44
C ARG A 30 -9.15 -4.50 -11.29
N LEU A 31 -8.01 -3.87 -10.98
CA LEU A 31 -7.53 -2.66 -11.68
C LEU A 31 -7.47 -2.84 -13.20
N SER A 32 -6.96 -3.99 -13.67
CA SER A 32 -6.84 -4.26 -15.10
C SER A 32 -8.20 -4.40 -15.79
N LYS A 33 -9.23 -4.91 -15.10
CA LYS A 33 -10.57 -5.11 -15.66
C LYS A 33 -11.38 -3.80 -15.64
N GLU A 34 -11.05 -2.92 -14.71
CA GLU A 34 -11.82 -1.72 -14.40
C GLU A 34 -11.24 -0.45 -15.02
N GLY A 35 -10.08 -0.56 -15.68
CA GLY A 35 -9.45 0.54 -16.41
C GLY A 35 -8.83 1.58 -15.48
N TRP A 36 -8.20 1.14 -14.38
CA TRP A 36 -7.44 2.02 -13.47
C TRP A 36 -8.24 3.22 -12.92
N PRO A 37 -9.31 2.98 -12.14
CA PRO A 37 -10.13 4.04 -11.57
C PRO A 37 -9.34 4.96 -10.61
N GLU A 38 -9.73 6.23 -10.53
CA GLU A 38 -9.18 7.23 -9.61
C GLU A 38 -9.36 6.82 -8.14
N TYR A 39 -10.59 6.46 -7.77
CA TYR A 39 -10.96 6.03 -6.43
C TYR A 39 -12.09 5.00 -6.50
N TYR A 40 -12.26 4.26 -5.41
CA TYR A 40 -13.40 3.39 -5.20
C TYR A 40 -14.26 4.03 -4.12
N GLU A 41 -15.53 4.27 -4.41
CA GLU A 41 -16.49 4.82 -3.45
C GLU A 41 -17.61 3.81 -3.21
N GLY A 42 -17.86 3.50 -1.93
CA GLY A 42 -18.89 2.54 -1.53
C GLY A 42 -18.53 1.69 -0.33
N LYS A 43 -19.53 1.37 0.51
CA LYS A 43 -19.41 0.48 1.69
C LYS A 43 -19.04 -0.97 1.37
N ALA A 44 -18.99 -1.32 0.09
CA ALA A 44 -18.40 -2.53 -0.43
C ALA A 44 -17.79 -2.17 -1.78
N GLU A 45 -16.62 -2.74 -2.08
CA GLU A 45 -15.73 -2.50 -3.21
C GLU A 45 -16.34 -2.78 -4.62
N ARG A 46 -17.64 -2.56 -4.81
CA ARG A 46 -18.45 -3.07 -5.94
C ARG A 46 -19.01 -2.00 -6.87
N TYR A 47 -18.88 -0.71 -6.55
CA TYR A 47 -19.39 0.34 -7.43
C TYR A 47 -18.24 1.27 -7.84
N ILE A 48 -17.80 1.13 -9.09
CA ILE A 48 -17.15 2.22 -9.79
C ILE A 48 -18.29 3.14 -10.19
N GLU A 49 -18.42 4.28 -9.52
CA GLU A 49 -19.41 5.25 -9.91
C GLU A 49 -19.20 5.68 -11.36
N LYS A 50 -20.30 6.02 -12.03
CA LYS A 50 -20.33 6.45 -13.44
C LYS A 50 -19.45 7.69 -13.72
N GLN A 51 -18.97 8.36 -12.68
CA GLN A 51 -18.15 9.57 -12.68
C GLN A 51 -16.65 9.32 -12.43
N VAL A 52 -16.23 8.11 -12.08
CA VAL A 52 -14.81 7.85 -11.75
C VAL A 52 -13.98 7.89 -13.01
N LYS A 53 -12.99 8.80 -13.04
CA LYS A 53 -12.04 8.90 -14.14
C LYS A 53 -11.20 7.63 -14.22
N LYS A 54 -11.12 7.06 -15.42
CA LYS A 54 -10.31 5.89 -15.75
C LYS A 54 -8.90 6.31 -16.16
N TYR A 55 -7.96 5.38 -16.08
CA TYR A 55 -6.56 5.55 -16.48
C TYR A 55 -5.86 6.69 -15.76
N GLN A 56 -6.17 6.87 -14.47
CA GLN A 56 -5.54 7.91 -13.68
C GLN A 56 -4.07 7.63 -13.43
N THR A 57 -3.23 8.61 -13.76
CA THR A 57 -1.76 8.50 -13.65
C THR A 57 -1.32 8.10 -12.26
N TRP A 58 -1.91 8.69 -11.21
CA TRP A 58 -1.52 8.38 -9.83
C TRP A 58 -1.96 6.99 -9.38
N SER A 59 -3.08 6.46 -9.90
CA SER A 59 -3.50 5.09 -9.65
C SER A 59 -2.52 4.08 -10.26
N ILE A 60 -2.09 4.33 -11.50
CA ILE A 60 -1.10 3.50 -12.21
C ILE A 60 0.27 3.60 -11.51
N SER A 61 0.75 4.81 -11.26
CA SER A 61 2.04 5.05 -10.61
C SER A 61 2.09 4.46 -9.21
N GLY A 62 1.04 4.62 -8.39
CA GLY A 62 0.98 4.03 -7.05
C GLY A 62 1.10 2.50 -7.06
N TYR A 63 0.45 1.83 -8.01
CA TYR A 63 0.59 0.38 -8.19
C TYR A 63 2.01 -0.02 -8.62
N LEU A 64 2.62 0.70 -9.57
CA LEU A 64 3.98 0.42 -10.03
C LEU A 64 5.01 0.59 -8.90
N ILE A 65 4.91 1.68 -8.14
CA ILE A 65 5.78 1.94 -6.98
C ILE A 65 5.64 0.81 -5.95
N ALA A 66 4.41 0.36 -5.65
CA ALA A 66 4.17 -0.77 -4.76
C ALA A 66 4.87 -2.05 -5.23
N LYS A 67 4.78 -2.40 -6.52
CA LYS A 67 5.48 -3.58 -7.07
C LYS A 67 6.99 -3.44 -7.05
N LEU A 68 7.51 -2.25 -7.35
CA LEU A 68 8.94 -1.97 -7.28
C LEU A 68 9.49 -2.09 -5.86
N MET A 69 8.75 -1.64 -4.85
CA MET A 69 9.13 -1.80 -3.45
C MET A 69 9.15 -3.26 -3.00
N ILE A 70 8.18 -4.07 -3.44
CA ILE A 70 8.18 -5.51 -3.14
C ILE A 70 9.33 -6.24 -3.87
N LYS A 71 9.61 -5.86 -5.11
CA LYS A 71 10.69 -6.46 -5.91
C LYS A 71 12.07 -6.12 -5.35
N ASN A 72 12.27 -4.88 -4.91
CA ASN A 72 13.50 -4.43 -4.30
C ASN A 72 13.19 -3.57 -3.06
N PRO A 73 13.24 -4.17 -1.84
CA PRO A 73 12.99 -3.46 -0.59
C PRO A 73 13.93 -2.28 -0.34
N ALA A 74 15.12 -2.24 -0.98
CA ALA A 74 16.01 -1.09 -0.90
C ALA A 74 15.38 0.19 -1.46
N ASN A 75 14.39 0.09 -2.36
CA ASN A 75 13.65 1.24 -2.89
C ASN A 75 12.85 1.99 -1.82
N LEU A 76 12.63 1.37 -0.64
CA LEU A 76 11.94 2.02 0.48
C LEU A 76 12.71 3.26 0.98
N SER A 77 14.05 3.26 0.89
CA SER A 77 14.90 4.38 1.34
C SER A 77 14.65 5.68 0.59
N LEU A 78 14.09 5.63 -0.63
CA LEU A 78 13.69 6.79 -1.41
C LEU A 78 12.50 7.56 -0.79
N ILE A 79 11.76 6.89 0.10
CA ILE A 79 10.47 7.37 0.61
C ILE A 79 10.43 7.43 2.14
N THR A 80 11.40 6.80 2.83
CA THR A 80 11.52 6.84 4.29
C THR A 80 12.66 7.74 4.74
N LEU A 81 12.41 8.56 5.76
CA LEU A 81 13.45 9.36 6.42
C LEU A 81 14.28 8.46 7.35
N GLU A 82 15.60 8.63 7.36
CA GLU A 82 16.56 7.86 8.19
C GLU A 82 16.19 7.83 9.70
N GLU A 83 15.51 8.87 10.19
CA GLU A 83 15.10 9.02 11.60
C GLU A 83 14.09 7.97 12.07
N ASP A 84 13.37 7.34 11.14
CA ASP A 84 12.43 6.26 11.41
C ASP A 84 13.09 4.96 11.90
N LYS A 85 14.41 4.79 11.70
CA LYS A 85 15.16 3.61 12.18
C LYS A 85 15.11 3.49 13.70
N LYS A 86 14.84 4.59 14.43
CA LYS A 86 14.70 4.61 15.90
C LYS A 86 13.38 3.97 16.38
N ILE A 87 12.34 3.93 15.55
CA ILE A 87 11.01 3.39 15.91
C ILE A 87 10.99 1.84 15.84
N ALA A 88 11.95 1.22 15.13
CA ALA A 88 12.04 -0.24 14.95
C ALA A 88 12.34 -1.03 16.24
N LYS A 89 12.59 -0.36 17.37
CA LYS A 89 12.55 -0.98 18.70
C LYS A 89 11.24 -0.61 19.40
N PRO A 90 10.11 -1.28 19.13
CA PRO A 90 8.95 -1.13 19.98
C PRO A 90 9.34 -1.66 21.37
N ARG A 91 9.49 -0.76 22.35
CA ARG A 91 9.42 -1.14 23.76
C ARG A 91 7.98 -1.56 24.01
N PHE A 92 7.70 -2.85 23.85
CA PHE A 92 6.51 -3.43 24.44
C PHE A 92 6.71 -3.43 25.96
N THR A 93 6.35 -2.32 26.61
CA THR A 93 6.13 -2.35 28.06
C THR A 93 4.83 -3.09 28.28
N HIS A 94 4.92 -4.39 28.57
CA HIS A 94 3.81 -5.10 29.20
C HIS A 94 3.53 -4.37 30.51
N SER A 95 2.45 -3.61 30.56
CA SER A 95 1.93 -3.11 31.83
C SER A 95 1.38 -4.34 32.55
N ALA A 96 2.13 -4.84 33.52
CA ALA A 96 1.62 -5.83 34.46
C ALA A 96 0.59 -5.11 35.34
N SER A 97 -0.68 -5.45 35.16
CA SER A 97 -1.72 -5.10 36.13
C SER A 97 -1.59 -6.06 37.32
N PHE A 98 -1.37 -5.50 38.50
CA PHE A 98 -1.63 -6.15 39.80
C PHE A 98 -3.03 -5.74 40.27
#